data_AF-A0A0L7QV67-F1
#
_entry.id   AF-A0A0L7QV67-F1
#
_cell.length_a   1.000
_cell.length_b   1.000
_cell.length_c   1.000
_cell.angle_alpha   90.00
_cell.angle_beta   90.00
_cell.angle_gamma   90.00
#
_symmetry.space_group_name_H-M   'P 1'
#
loop_
_entity.id
_entity.type
_entity.pdbx_description
1 polymer ?
#
loop_
_entity_poly.entity_id
_entity_poly.type
_entity_poly.pdbx_seq_one_letter_code
_entity_poly.pdbx_strand_id
1 'polypeptide(L)'
;MNQPAKSCYLKSNNKTLMTVYLPNQKTLILGRCPETNITDTQCSRQQVQLHADYEDYKVFIQQIGKRPCGFNGFKTRKDVRFIGKHEDCLEFLYGKHTYQIEFNPSPPKTLLSEKRTRDSEIYLGQKQDMWESEANEALLIYTTQVVKSCSKVAAYDMDGTLIKTKSGLVFPKDYNDWQLTYPDVPMKLKELHNNGYKIVVFTNQASIGSGRINVKLFKRKLKNIIQKIGVPIQIFIATGNSIYRKPAIGMWQKLEEKNAPTPIDKDNSFYVGDAAGRTKNWAPGKKKDHSLADRLLALNLGLKFYTPEEHFRGHKQAPFQLPAFNPKNLPDGEICSGTSITSSDQEVILMVGCPGSGKSHFVKNYLNHYECINRDTLGSWKKCVSMMERYISEKRSVVVDNTNPDPVSRQRYIEIAKKYRVPVRCFVMTTTIDHAKHNNKFRELTDPSHVKISELLINFSVKNYQPPSLHEDFLEIVHLNFVPKFQREKDRELYQMYLLEG
;
A
#
# COMPACT_ATOMS: atom_id res chain seq x y z
N MET A 1 -41.74 20.55 4.51
CA MET A 1 -41.45 19.96 3.19
C MET A 1 -39.96 20.05 2.98
N ASN A 2 -39.28 18.93 2.72
CA ASN A 2 -37.85 18.98 2.40
C ASN A 2 -37.71 19.68 1.06
N GLN A 3 -36.92 20.77 0.99
CA GLN A 3 -36.61 21.38 -0.30
C GLN A 3 -35.86 20.35 -1.15
N PRO A 4 -36.19 20.17 -2.43
CA PRO A 4 -35.42 19.31 -3.32
C PRO A 4 -34.03 19.89 -3.57
N ALA A 5 -33.10 19.03 -4.00
CA ALA A 5 -31.81 19.51 -4.49
C ALA A 5 -32.00 20.42 -5.71
N LYS A 6 -31.10 21.37 -5.90
CA LYS A 6 -31.03 22.25 -7.09
C LYS A 6 -30.00 21.75 -8.10
N SER A 7 -29.00 21.00 -7.66
CA SER A 7 -28.00 20.39 -8.53
C SER A 7 -27.39 19.13 -7.90
N CYS A 8 -26.90 18.23 -8.74
CA CYS A 8 -26.13 17.05 -8.34
C CYS A 8 -24.84 16.97 -9.17
N TYR A 9 -23.73 16.63 -8.52
CA TYR A 9 -22.42 16.46 -9.14
C TYR A 9 -21.73 15.19 -8.68
N LEU A 10 -20.89 14.64 -9.55
CA LEU A 10 -19.79 13.75 -9.17
C LEU A 10 -18.53 14.58 -9.04
N LYS A 11 -17.99 14.73 -7.84
CA LYS A 11 -16.72 15.45 -7.60
C LYS A 11 -15.59 14.49 -7.27
N SER A 12 -14.40 14.78 -7.77
CA SER A 12 -13.21 13.97 -7.50
C SER A 12 -12.17 14.81 -6.77
N ASN A 13 -11.53 14.23 -5.76
CA ASN A 13 -10.35 14.83 -5.10
C ASN A 13 -9.09 14.72 -5.96
N ASN A 14 -9.09 13.83 -6.97
CA ASN A 14 -8.04 13.78 -7.97
C ASN A 14 -8.21 14.94 -8.96
N LYS A 15 -7.27 15.90 -8.93
CA LYS A 15 -7.24 17.10 -9.78
C LYS A 15 -7.17 16.80 -11.28
N THR A 16 -6.77 15.59 -11.68
CA THR A 16 -6.76 15.21 -13.11
C THR A 16 -8.14 14.86 -13.63
N LEU A 17 -9.13 14.58 -12.76
CA LEU A 17 -10.48 14.20 -13.16
C LEU A 17 -11.41 15.41 -13.14
N MET A 18 -12.37 15.44 -14.05
CA MET A 18 -13.33 16.55 -14.15
C MET A 18 -14.56 16.30 -13.28
N THR A 19 -15.07 17.36 -12.64
CA THR A 19 -16.37 17.34 -11.96
C THR A 19 -17.48 17.14 -12.98
N VAL A 20 -18.34 16.15 -12.77
CA VAL A 20 -19.43 15.82 -13.70
C VAL A 20 -20.76 16.28 -13.15
N TYR A 21 -21.49 17.09 -13.90
CA TYR A 21 -22.87 17.46 -13.58
C TYR A 21 -23.83 16.32 -13.92
N LEU A 22 -24.72 15.98 -12.98
CA LEU A 22 -25.78 14.98 -13.15
C LEU A 22 -27.14 15.67 -13.21
N PRO A 23 -27.73 15.89 -14.40
CA PRO A 23 -29.02 16.57 -14.52
C PRO A 23 -30.16 15.76 -13.88
N ASN A 24 -31.12 16.46 -13.28
CA ASN A 24 -32.29 15.84 -12.65
C ASN A 24 -33.09 15.00 -13.65
N GLN A 25 -33.46 13.79 -13.24
CA GLN A 25 -34.27 12.83 -14.00
C GLN A 25 -33.74 12.54 -15.42
N LYS A 26 -32.44 12.74 -15.68
CA LYS A 26 -31.80 12.43 -16.97
C LYS A 26 -30.77 11.33 -16.80
N THR A 27 -30.87 10.33 -17.66
CA THR A 27 -29.87 9.27 -17.76
C THR A 27 -28.60 9.78 -18.45
N LEU A 28 -27.44 9.51 -17.84
CA LEU A 28 -26.12 9.69 -18.43
C LEU A 28 -25.39 8.35 -18.49
N ILE A 29 -24.60 8.16 -19.54
CA ILE A 29 -23.67 7.03 -19.65
C ILE A 29 -22.26 7.62 -19.66
N LEU A 30 -21.46 7.27 -18.65
CA LEU A 30 -20.13 7.82 -18.46
C LEU A 30 -19.09 6.70 -18.40
N GLY A 31 -17.84 7.05 -18.69
CA GLY A 31 -16.73 6.12 -18.71
C GLY A 31 -15.41 6.82 -18.98
N ARG A 32 -14.58 6.21 -19.84
CA ARG A 32 -13.41 6.84 -20.47
C ARG A 32 -13.88 7.84 -21.53
N CYS A 33 -14.12 9.08 -21.14
CA CYS A 33 -14.66 10.14 -22.01
C CYS A 33 -14.17 11.55 -21.57
N PRO A 34 -14.31 12.58 -22.42
CA PRO A 34 -13.89 13.95 -22.10
C PRO A 34 -14.56 14.50 -20.83
N GLU A 35 -15.82 14.16 -20.57
CA GLU A 35 -16.61 14.67 -19.44
C GLU A 35 -16.03 14.22 -18.09
N THR A 36 -15.40 13.05 -18.03
CA THR A 36 -14.73 12.55 -16.82
C THR A 36 -13.23 12.84 -16.83
N ASN A 37 -12.66 13.13 -18.00
CA ASN A 37 -11.22 13.15 -18.27
C ASN A 37 -10.49 11.84 -17.90
N ILE A 38 -11.22 10.72 -17.85
CA ILE A 38 -10.60 9.40 -17.69
C ILE A 38 -9.97 8.99 -19.02
N THR A 39 -8.66 8.74 -19.00
CA THR A 39 -7.89 8.24 -20.17
C THR A 39 -7.50 6.76 -20.04
N ASP A 40 -7.74 6.15 -18.87
CA ASP A 40 -7.40 4.75 -18.58
C ASP A 40 -8.11 3.80 -19.55
N THR A 41 -7.32 3.09 -20.39
CA THR A 41 -7.82 2.17 -21.41
C THR A 41 -8.54 0.95 -20.84
N GLN A 42 -8.39 0.67 -19.54
CA GLN A 42 -9.15 -0.36 -18.85
C GLN A 42 -10.59 0.07 -18.55
N CYS A 43 -10.88 1.38 -18.53
CA CYS A 43 -12.22 1.91 -18.30
C CYS A 43 -12.99 1.91 -19.63
N SER A 44 -14.17 1.31 -19.64
CA SER A 44 -15.04 1.36 -20.82
C SER A 44 -15.44 2.80 -21.13
N ARG A 45 -15.67 3.15 -22.40
CA ARG A 45 -16.32 4.43 -22.75
C ARG A 45 -17.74 4.52 -22.17
N GLN A 46 -18.37 3.35 -21.99
CA GLN A 46 -19.67 3.17 -21.36
C GLN A 46 -19.47 2.28 -20.15
N GLN A 47 -19.10 2.88 -19.01
CA GLN A 47 -18.72 2.15 -17.80
C GLN A 47 -19.86 2.09 -16.80
N VAL A 48 -20.51 3.24 -16.57
CA VAL A 48 -21.67 3.38 -15.67
C VAL A 48 -22.79 4.14 -16.35
N GLN A 49 -24.01 3.74 -16.07
CA GLN A 49 -25.22 4.49 -16.35
C GLN A 49 -25.71 5.12 -15.04
N LEU A 50 -26.01 6.41 -15.07
CA LEU A 50 -26.35 7.22 -13.91
C LEU A 50 -27.64 7.99 -14.16
N HIS A 51 -28.47 8.12 -13.13
CA HIS A 51 -29.70 8.90 -13.17
C HIS A 51 -29.91 9.55 -11.80
N ALA A 52 -29.92 10.88 -11.73
CA ALA A 52 -30.10 11.61 -10.47
C ALA A 52 -31.57 11.98 -10.24
N ASP A 53 -32.01 11.87 -8.99
CA ASP A 53 -33.32 12.28 -8.51
C ASP A 53 -33.13 13.30 -7.38
N TYR A 54 -33.53 14.54 -7.65
CA TYR A 54 -33.31 15.67 -6.75
C TYR A 54 -34.35 15.74 -5.62
N GLU A 55 -35.53 15.14 -5.80
CA GLU A 55 -36.56 15.09 -4.75
C GLU A 55 -36.12 14.16 -3.63
N ASP A 56 -35.60 13.00 -4.02
CA ASP A 56 -35.22 11.93 -3.11
C ASP A 56 -33.74 11.94 -2.69
N TYR A 57 -32.93 12.83 -3.27
CA TYR A 57 -31.48 12.88 -3.07
C TYR A 57 -30.79 11.54 -3.40
N LYS A 58 -31.20 10.92 -4.50
CA LYS A 58 -30.74 9.61 -4.95
C LYS A 58 -30.07 9.69 -6.31
N VAL A 59 -29.01 8.91 -6.51
CA VAL A 59 -28.45 8.62 -7.83
C VAL A 59 -28.60 7.14 -8.08
N PHE A 60 -29.37 6.76 -9.09
CA PHE A 60 -29.46 5.38 -9.55
C PHE A 60 -28.26 5.09 -10.43
N ILE A 61 -27.54 4.02 -10.10
CA ILE A 61 -26.27 3.67 -10.72
C ILE A 61 -26.39 2.24 -11.22
N GLN A 62 -26.07 2.03 -12.49
CA GLN A 62 -25.92 0.70 -13.08
C GLN A 62 -24.52 0.57 -13.66
N GLN A 63 -23.77 -0.45 -13.23
CA GLN A 63 -22.53 -0.81 -13.93
C GLN A 63 -22.89 -1.51 -15.25
N ILE A 64 -22.48 -0.94 -16.38
CA ILE A 64 -22.67 -1.55 -17.71
C ILE A 64 -21.34 -2.04 -18.31
N GLY A 65 -20.22 -1.47 -17.87
CA GLY A 65 -18.88 -1.86 -18.29
C GLY A 65 -18.48 -3.25 -17.77
N LYS A 66 -17.68 -3.97 -18.58
CA LYS A 66 -17.21 -5.32 -18.24
C LYS A 66 -16.29 -5.34 -17.02
N ARG A 67 -15.45 -4.31 -16.84
CA ARG A 67 -14.55 -4.23 -15.69
C ARG A 67 -15.32 -3.76 -14.45
N PRO A 68 -15.11 -4.35 -13.27
CA PRO A 68 -15.77 -3.96 -12.02
C PRO A 68 -15.62 -2.47 -11.70
N CYS A 69 -16.70 -1.84 -11.26
CA CYS A 69 -16.69 -0.56 -10.55
C CYS A 69 -16.47 -0.78 -9.04
N GLY A 70 -16.33 0.31 -8.30
CA GLY A 70 -16.43 0.32 -6.84
C GLY A 70 -17.55 1.24 -6.38
N PHE A 71 -18.22 0.89 -5.29
CA PHE A 71 -19.21 1.75 -4.66
C PHE A 71 -19.03 1.68 -3.14
N ASN A 72 -18.77 2.84 -2.51
CA ASN A 72 -18.39 2.94 -1.11
C ASN A 72 -17.25 1.98 -0.72
N GLY A 73 -16.29 1.77 -1.63
CA GLY A 73 -15.14 0.89 -1.46
C GLY A 73 -15.42 -0.60 -1.68
N PHE A 74 -16.68 -0.96 -2.00
CA PHE A 74 -17.08 -2.33 -2.28
C PHE A 74 -17.11 -2.60 -3.78
N LYS A 75 -16.58 -3.75 -4.19
CA LYS A 75 -16.45 -4.14 -5.60
C LYS A 75 -17.80 -4.56 -6.17
N THR A 76 -18.18 -3.98 -7.30
CA THR A 76 -19.44 -4.32 -8.00
C THR A 76 -19.21 -5.31 -9.14
N ARG A 77 -20.30 -5.80 -9.73
CA ARG A 77 -20.27 -6.68 -10.92
C ARG A 77 -21.07 -6.03 -12.04
N LYS A 78 -20.86 -6.51 -13.27
CA LYS A 78 -21.62 -6.04 -14.43
C LYS A 78 -23.11 -6.24 -14.19
N ASP A 79 -23.91 -5.29 -14.65
CA ASP A 79 -25.37 -5.23 -14.61
C ASP A 79 -25.96 -5.08 -13.19
N VAL A 80 -25.12 -4.93 -12.16
CA VAL A 80 -25.56 -4.60 -10.80
C VAL A 80 -26.07 -3.16 -10.79
N ARG A 81 -27.27 -2.98 -10.23
CA ARG A 81 -27.90 -1.69 -9.94
C ARG A 81 -27.82 -1.40 -8.46
N PHE A 82 -27.52 -0.15 -8.12
CA PHE A 82 -27.49 0.34 -6.75
C PHE A 82 -27.87 1.82 -6.70
N ILE A 83 -28.21 2.29 -5.49
CA ILE A 83 -28.65 3.67 -5.26
C ILE A 83 -27.57 4.35 -4.42
N GLY A 84 -26.95 5.37 -5.01
CA GLY A 84 -26.06 6.31 -4.35
C GLY A 84 -26.82 7.44 -3.66
N LYS A 85 -26.29 7.89 -2.53
CA LYS A 85 -26.78 9.04 -1.76
C LYS A 85 -25.70 10.11 -1.68
N HIS A 86 -26.07 11.28 -1.15
CA HIS A 86 -25.12 12.33 -0.83
C HIS A 86 -23.93 11.79 0.01
N GLU A 87 -22.72 12.23 -0.32
CA GLU A 87 -21.43 11.78 0.23
C GLU A 87 -21.01 10.33 -0.10
N ASP A 88 -21.82 9.53 -0.80
CA ASP A 88 -21.38 8.19 -1.24
C ASP A 88 -20.32 8.29 -2.34
N CYS A 89 -19.41 7.32 -2.36
CA CYS A 89 -18.30 7.27 -3.31
C CYS A 89 -18.55 6.24 -4.43
N LEU A 90 -18.43 6.67 -5.69
CA LEU A 90 -18.45 5.84 -6.89
C LEU A 90 -17.06 5.79 -7.52
N GLU A 91 -16.56 4.60 -7.81
CA GLU A 91 -15.31 4.37 -8.51
C GLU A 91 -15.63 3.79 -9.90
N PHE A 92 -15.24 4.48 -10.96
CA PHE A 92 -15.53 4.01 -12.33
C PHE A 92 -14.80 2.72 -12.66
N LEU A 93 -13.66 2.48 -12.03
CA LEU A 93 -12.99 1.18 -12.00
C LEU A 93 -12.67 0.87 -10.54
N TYR A 94 -12.93 -0.37 -10.09
CA TYR A 94 -12.65 -0.75 -8.72
C TYR A 94 -11.19 -0.44 -8.35
N GLY A 95 -11.01 0.43 -7.36
CA GLY A 95 -9.73 0.90 -6.91
C GLY A 95 -9.15 2.08 -7.69
N LYS A 96 -9.91 2.78 -8.53
CA LYS A 96 -9.46 3.91 -9.36
C LYS A 96 -10.61 4.87 -9.70
N HIS A 97 -10.26 6.09 -10.11
CA HIS A 97 -11.22 7.07 -10.66
C HIS A 97 -12.42 7.30 -9.73
N THR A 98 -12.12 7.71 -8.50
CA THR A 98 -13.10 7.88 -7.42
C THR A 98 -13.79 9.23 -7.51
N TYR A 99 -15.12 9.21 -7.40
CA TYR A 99 -16.01 10.35 -7.36
C TYR A 99 -16.90 10.29 -6.13
N GLN A 100 -17.17 11.41 -5.49
CA GLN A 100 -18.15 11.58 -4.45
C GLN A 100 -19.42 12.22 -5.02
N ILE A 101 -20.58 11.71 -4.61
CA ILE A 101 -21.89 12.25 -5.00
C ILE A 101 -22.22 13.46 -4.12
N GLU A 102 -22.43 14.62 -4.73
CA GLU A 102 -22.77 15.85 -4.04
C GLU A 102 -24.08 16.42 -4.58
N PHE A 103 -25.05 16.65 -3.68
CA PHE A 103 -26.32 17.30 -3.94
C PHE A 103 -26.26 18.68 -3.30
N ASN A 104 -26.76 19.69 -3.99
CA ASN A 104 -26.74 21.08 -3.53
C ASN A 104 -28.15 21.69 -3.64
N PRO A 105 -28.77 22.16 -2.54
CA PRO A 105 -28.29 22.03 -1.16
C PRO A 105 -28.15 20.56 -0.75
N SER A 106 -27.35 20.26 0.27
CA SER A 106 -27.25 18.91 0.82
C SER A 106 -28.60 18.46 1.39
N PRO A 107 -28.92 17.15 1.40
CA PRO A 107 -30.16 16.65 1.97
C PRO A 107 -30.36 17.15 3.41
N PRO A 108 -31.57 17.57 3.79
CA PRO A 108 -31.86 17.99 5.15
C PRO A 108 -31.52 16.85 6.11
N LYS A 109 -30.74 17.17 7.15
CA LYS A 109 -30.37 16.22 8.19
C LYS A 109 -31.66 15.67 8.79
N THR A 110 -31.95 14.40 8.55
CA THR A 110 -33.12 13.73 9.12
C THR A 110 -32.95 13.71 10.64
N LEU A 111 -33.77 14.44 11.38
CA LEU A 111 -33.87 14.39 12.84
C LEU A 111 -34.51 13.06 13.26
N LEU A 112 -33.84 11.94 12.99
CA LEU A 112 -34.08 10.70 13.73
C LEU A 112 -33.14 10.74 14.95
N SER A 113 -33.67 11.31 16.03
CA SER A 113 -33.08 11.35 17.38
C SER A 113 -31.58 11.64 17.46
N GLU A 114 -31.13 12.72 16.85
CA GLU A 114 -29.92 13.41 17.30
C GLU A 114 -30.39 14.61 18.13
N LYS A 115 -30.60 14.38 19.43
CA LYS A 115 -30.46 15.48 20.39
C LYS A 115 -29.05 16.01 20.18
N ARG A 116 -28.94 17.14 19.47
CA ARG A 116 -27.79 18.01 19.52
C ARG A 116 -27.63 18.44 20.97
N THR A 117 -26.83 17.73 21.76
CA THR A 117 -26.15 18.39 22.87
C THR A 117 -25.12 19.30 22.25
N ARG A 118 -25.41 20.61 22.31
CA ARG A 118 -24.37 21.61 22.35
C ARG A 118 -23.61 21.34 23.65
N ASP A 119 -22.49 20.64 23.57
CA ASP A 119 -21.62 20.46 24.73
C ASP A 119 -20.89 21.78 25.00
N SER A 120 -21.59 22.63 25.72
CA SER A 120 -21.05 23.70 26.54
C SER A 120 -21.83 23.70 27.86
N GLU A 121 -21.78 22.58 28.56
CA GLU A 121 -22.17 22.48 29.97
C GLU A 121 -21.19 21.53 30.68
N ILE A 122 -20.63 22.05 31.76
CA ILE A 122 -19.72 21.39 32.69
C ILE A 122 -20.49 20.23 33.33
N TYR A 123 -20.23 18.99 32.92
CA TYR A 123 -20.67 17.79 33.64
C TYR A 123 -19.45 16.99 34.10
N LEU A 124 -19.34 16.84 35.42
CA LEU A 124 -18.37 15.98 36.08
C LEU A 124 -18.56 14.50 35.65
N GLY A 125 -17.51 13.90 35.09
CA GLY A 125 -17.08 12.56 35.52
C GLY A 125 -17.65 11.29 34.86
N GLN A 126 -17.89 11.22 33.55
CA GLN A 126 -18.01 9.93 32.83
C GLN A 126 -17.15 9.92 31.55
N LYS A 127 -16.15 9.03 31.49
CA LYS A 127 -15.22 8.88 30.35
C LYS A 127 -15.94 8.26 29.15
N GLN A 128 -15.66 8.69 27.91
CA GLN A 128 -16.25 8.17 26.67
C GLN A 128 -15.25 7.35 25.83
N ASP A 129 -15.74 6.52 24.90
CA ASP A 129 -14.87 5.84 23.93
C ASP A 129 -14.11 6.87 23.09
N MET A 130 -12.85 6.60 22.78
CA MET A 130 -11.97 7.60 22.18
C MET A 130 -11.55 7.21 20.76
N TRP A 131 -11.73 8.15 19.83
CA TRP A 131 -11.15 8.10 18.49
C TRP A 131 -9.99 9.08 18.39
N GLU A 132 -8.88 8.63 17.85
CA GLU A 132 -7.68 9.43 17.61
C GLU A 132 -7.24 9.26 16.16
N SER A 133 -6.55 10.28 15.64
CA SER A 133 -5.97 10.28 14.30
C SER A 133 -4.55 10.78 14.39
N GLU A 134 -3.63 10.13 13.69
CA GLU A 134 -2.19 10.38 13.75
C GLU A 134 -1.62 10.51 12.33
N ALA A 135 -0.53 11.28 12.20
CA ALA A 135 0.26 11.42 10.98
C ALA A 135 -0.59 11.67 9.71
N ASN A 136 -1.38 12.76 9.71
CA ASN A 136 -2.28 13.13 8.61
C ASN A 136 -3.27 12.01 8.23
N GLU A 137 -3.92 11.43 9.25
CA GLU A 137 -4.89 10.34 9.13
C GLU A 137 -4.31 9.01 8.59
N ALA A 138 -2.98 8.86 8.50
CA ALA A 138 -2.34 7.61 8.10
C ALA A 138 -2.59 6.46 9.09
N LEU A 139 -2.94 6.80 10.34
CA LEU A 139 -3.35 5.88 11.40
C LEU A 139 -4.57 6.43 12.12
N LEU A 140 -5.61 5.61 12.24
CA LEU A 140 -6.73 5.84 13.15
C LEU A 140 -6.64 4.88 14.33
N ILE A 141 -6.96 5.37 15.52
CA ILE A 141 -6.95 4.57 16.75
C ILE A 141 -8.32 4.69 17.40
N TYR A 142 -8.88 3.56 17.81
CA TYR A 142 -10.09 3.50 18.61
C TYR A 142 -9.80 2.76 19.91
N THR A 143 -10.14 3.38 21.03
CA THR A 143 -9.92 2.80 22.36
C THR A 143 -11.23 2.78 23.13
N THR A 144 -11.67 1.60 23.54
CA THR A 144 -12.79 1.47 24.50
C THR A 144 -12.34 1.95 25.88
N GLN A 145 -13.23 2.62 26.61
CA GLN A 145 -12.92 3.33 27.87
C GLN A 145 -12.17 2.51 28.93
N VAL A 146 -12.44 1.22 28.97
CA VAL A 146 -12.00 0.30 30.03
C VAL A 146 -10.71 -0.43 29.68
N VAL A 147 -10.09 -0.12 28.53
CA VAL A 147 -8.77 -0.67 28.18
C VAL A 147 -7.72 -0.14 29.13
N LYS A 148 -7.00 -1.06 29.76
CA LYS A 148 -5.85 -0.77 30.61
C LYS A 148 -4.56 -1.12 29.87
N SER A 149 -3.46 -0.50 30.27
CA SER A 149 -2.13 -0.96 29.88
C SER A 149 -1.85 -2.31 30.55
N CYS A 150 -1.31 -3.26 29.80
CA CYS A 150 -0.96 -4.59 30.29
C CYS A 150 0.37 -5.03 29.69
N SER A 151 1.13 -5.86 30.41
CA SER A 151 2.35 -6.46 29.89
C SER A 151 2.08 -7.55 28.84
N LYS A 152 0.94 -8.24 28.92
CA LYS A 152 0.55 -9.27 27.94
C LYS A 152 -0.45 -8.70 26.93
N VAL A 153 -0.18 -8.94 25.65
CA VAL A 153 -1.03 -8.51 24.53
C VAL A 153 -1.45 -9.71 23.70
N ALA A 154 -2.76 -9.85 23.51
CA ALA A 154 -3.33 -10.72 22.50
C ALA A 154 -3.78 -9.84 21.33
N ALA A 155 -2.96 -9.80 20.28
CA ALA A 155 -3.20 -8.95 19.13
C ALA A 155 -3.78 -9.75 17.96
N TYR A 156 -4.70 -9.14 17.22
CA TYR A 156 -5.45 -9.81 16.15
C TYR A 156 -5.47 -8.96 14.88
N ASP A 157 -5.52 -9.59 13.71
CA ASP A 157 -6.15 -8.98 12.54
C ASP A 157 -7.68 -8.94 12.69
N MET A 158 -8.36 -8.16 11.85
CA MET A 158 -9.82 -8.06 11.83
C MET A 158 -10.48 -8.92 10.74
N ASP A 159 -10.21 -8.64 9.46
CA ASP A 159 -10.97 -9.17 8.32
C ASP A 159 -10.34 -10.48 7.84
N GLY A 160 -11.02 -11.61 8.06
CA GLY A 160 -10.50 -12.96 7.87
C GLY A 160 -10.13 -13.65 9.19
N THR A 161 -9.93 -12.85 10.24
CA THR A 161 -9.49 -13.31 11.56
C THR A 161 -10.61 -13.27 12.61
N LEU A 162 -11.05 -12.08 13.03
CA LEU A 162 -12.15 -11.94 14.00
C LEU A 162 -13.52 -11.96 13.32
N ILE A 163 -13.60 -11.38 12.12
CA ILE A 163 -14.81 -11.35 11.30
C ILE A 163 -14.54 -11.85 9.89
N LYS A 164 -15.57 -12.33 9.21
CA LYS A 164 -15.57 -12.67 7.78
C LYS A 164 -16.84 -12.15 7.13
N THR A 165 -16.89 -12.15 5.80
CA THR A 165 -18.10 -11.75 5.08
C THR A 165 -19.26 -12.69 5.41
N LYS A 166 -20.47 -12.13 5.58
CA LYS A 166 -21.68 -12.91 5.77
C LYS A 166 -22.12 -13.56 4.45
N SER A 167 -21.86 -12.88 3.34
CA SER A 167 -22.15 -13.31 1.97
C SER A 167 -21.27 -14.46 1.46
N GLY A 168 -20.12 -14.71 2.11
CA GLY A 168 -19.11 -15.65 1.62
C GLY A 168 -18.26 -15.14 0.45
N LEU A 169 -18.44 -13.88 0.04
CA LEU A 169 -17.59 -13.23 -0.95
C LEU A 169 -16.22 -12.88 -0.36
N VAL A 170 -15.19 -12.79 -1.22
CA VAL A 170 -13.84 -12.38 -0.80
C VAL A 170 -13.85 -10.95 -0.25
N PHE A 171 -14.63 -10.06 -0.86
CA PHE A 171 -14.79 -8.68 -0.42
C PHE A 171 -16.23 -8.47 0.05
N PRO A 172 -16.45 -7.70 1.12
CA PRO A 172 -17.79 -7.34 1.57
C PRO A 172 -18.56 -6.60 0.48
N LYS A 173 -19.88 -6.74 0.47
CA LYS A 173 -20.76 -5.97 -0.43
C LYS A 173 -21.23 -4.63 0.17
N ASP A 174 -21.24 -4.52 1.49
CA ASP A 174 -21.67 -3.34 2.25
C ASP A 174 -21.12 -3.37 3.69
N TYR A 175 -21.41 -2.33 4.49
CA TYR A 175 -20.94 -2.20 5.88
C TYR A 175 -21.54 -3.20 6.87
N ASN A 176 -22.62 -3.90 6.50
CA ASN A 176 -23.29 -4.92 7.31
C ASN A 176 -22.93 -6.34 6.86
N ASP A 177 -22.18 -6.50 5.76
CA ASP A 177 -21.74 -7.80 5.25
C ASP A 177 -20.55 -8.37 6.04
N TRP A 178 -20.79 -8.61 7.31
CA TRP A 178 -19.83 -9.26 8.19
C TRP A 178 -20.56 -10.17 9.19
N GLN A 179 -19.83 -11.16 9.67
CA GLN A 179 -20.19 -12.04 10.77
C GLN A 179 -18.91 -12.44 11.51
N LEU A 180 -19.02 -12.94 12.74
CA LEU A 180 -17.85 -13.50 13.44
C LEU A 180 -17.26 -14.65 12.62
N THR A 181 -15.93 -14.76 12.58
CA THR A 181 -15.26 -15.85 11.85
C THR A 181 -15.69 -17.21 12.41
N TYR A 182 -15.76 -17.29 13.74
CA TYR A 182 -16.27 -18.42 14.49
C TYR A 182 -17.20 -17.94 15.63
N PRO A 183 -18.19 -18.75 16.05
CA PRO A 183 -19.08 -18.39 17.15
C PRO A 183 -18.39 -18.21 18.52
N ASP A 184 -17.25 -18.86 18.71
CA ASP A 184 -16.46 -18.91 19.95
C ASP A 184 -15.51 -17.71 20.13
N VAL A 185 -15.33 -16.86 19.11
CA VAL A 185 -14.46 -15.66 19.18
C VAL A 185 -14.73 -14.80 20.43
N PRO A 186 -15.98 -14.41 20.78
CA PRO A 186 -16.24 -13.61 21.98
C PRO A 186 -15.82 -14.32 23.26
N MET A 187 -16.08 -15.63 23.36
CA MET A 187 -15.74 -16.43 24.54
C MET A 187 -14.22 -16.49 24.71
N LYS A 188 -13.47 -16.74 23.64
CA LYS A 188 -12.02 -16.84 23.69
C LYS A 188 -11.34 -15.52 24.05
N LEU A 189 -11.81 -14.41 23.47
CA LEU A 189 -11.29 -13.08 23.81
C LEU A 189 -11.61 -12.69 25.26
N LYS A 190 -12.78 -13.08 25.77
CA LYS A 190 -13.15 -12.87 27.18
C LYS A 190 -12.27 -13.67 28.13
N GLU A 191 -11.98 -14.94 27.81
CA GLU A 191 -11.03 -15.78 28.56
C GLU A 191 -9.64 -15.11 28.65
N LEU A 192 -9.09 -14.68 27.51
CA LEU A 192 -7.79 -14.01 27.46
C LEU A 192 -7.77 -12.70 28.24
N HIS A 193 -8.81 -11.87 28.09
CA HIS A 193 -8.96 -10.64 28.85
C HIS A 193 -8.98 -10.90 30.36
N ASN A 194 -9.74 -11.91 30.81
CA ASN A 194 -9.77 -12.32 32.22
C ASN A 194 -8.41 -12.85 32.70
N ASN A 195 -7.62 -13.43 31.80
CA ASN A 195 -6.25 -13.89 32.08
C ASN A 195 -5.19 -12.78 31.95
N GLY A 196 -5.61 -11.51 31.92
CA GLY A 196 -4.73 -10.35 31.97
C GLY A 196 -4.09 -9.97 30.63
N TYR A 197 -4.66 -10.42 29.50
CA TYR A 197 -4.26 -9.93 28.18
C TYR A 197 -5.02 -8.66 27.80
N LYS A 198 -4.29 -7.65 27.34
CA LYS A 198 -4.88 -6.54 26.58
C LYS A 198 -5.25 -7.04 25.18
N ILE A 199 -6.50 -6.85 24.78
CA ILE A 199 -6.97 -7.23 23.45
C ILE A 199 -6.74 -6.08 22.48
N VAL A 200 -5.95 -6.33 21.44
CA VAL A 200 -5.58 -5.34 20.44
C VAL A 200 -5.94 -5.83 19.04
N VAL A 201 -6.37 -4.93 18.17
CA VAL A 201 -6.59 -5.23 16.75
C VAL A 201 -5.71 -4.34 15.88
N PHE A 202 -5.01 -4.95 14.92
CA PHE A 202 -4.20 -4.29 13.90
C PHE A 202 -4.78 -4.60 12.52
N THR A 203 -5.32 -3.60 11.82
CA THR A 203 -5.99 -3.81 10.54
C THR A 203 -5.50 -2.86 9.43
N ASN A 204 -5.28 -3.41 8.24
CA ASN A 204 -4.88 -2.70 7.03
C ASN A 204 -6.14 -2.26 6.24
N GLN A 205 -6.51 -0.99 6.30
CA GLN A 205 -7.72 -0.43 5.67
C GLN A 205 -7.39 0.70 4.67
N ALA A 206 -6.57 0.38 3.66
CA ALA A 206 -6.09 1.34 2.64
C ALA A 206 -7.23 2.10 1.91
N SER A 207 -8.43 1.50 1.87
CA SER A 207 -9.60 2.12 1.26
C SER A 207 -10.08 3.37 2.01
N ILE A 208 -9.76 3.53 3.30
CA ILE A 208 -10.07 4.73 4.09
C ILE A 208 -9.24 5.92 3.59
N GLY A 209 -7.91 5.82 3.58
CA GLY A 209 -7.03 6.92 3.19
C GLY A 209 -7.12 7.25 1.69
N SER A 210 -7.59 6.31 0.86
CA SER A 210 -7.92 6.58 -0.54
C SER A 210 -9.26 7.32 -0.76
N GLY A 211 -10.03 7.59 0.31
CA GLY A 211 -11.33 8.25 0.24
C GLY A 211 -12.45 7.41 -0.38
N ARG A 212 -12.24 6.09 -0.56
CA ARG A 212 -13.22 5.19 -1.18
C ARG A 212 -14.33 4.76 -0.23
N ILE A 213 -14.06 4.78 1.07
CA ILE A 213 -14.99 4.36 2.12
C ILE A 213 -15.46 5.58 2.91
N ASN A 214 -16.75 5.62 3.23
CA ASN A 214 -17.32 6.59 4.14
C ASN A 214 -16.90 6.26 5.58
N VAL A 215 -16.04 7.11 6.16
CA VAL A 215 -15.46 6.90 7.49
C VAL A 215 -16.54 6.80 8.58
N LYS A 216 -17.64 7.56 8.49
CA LYS A 216 -18.73 7.50 9.48
C LYS A 216 -19.39 6.11 9.49
N LEU A 217 -19.65 5.56 8.31
CA LEU A 217 -20.25 4.22 8.18
C LEU A 217 -19.28 3.12 8.62
N PHE A 218 -17.99 3.28 8.33
CA PHE A 218 -16.95 2.38 8.84
C PHE A 218 -16.87 2.40 10.37
N LYS A 219 -16.85 3.57 11.01
CA LYS A 219 -16.87 3.70 12.48
C LYS A 219 -18.08 3.01 13.10
N ARG A 220 -19.25 3.11 12.44
CA ARG A 220 -20.47 2.39 12.85
C ARG A 220 -20.34 0.87 12.72
N LYS A 221 -19.79 0.36 11.60
CA LYS A 221 -19.46 -1.07 11.44
C LYS A 221 -18.58 -1.54 12.60
N LEU A 222 -17.51 -0.80 12.90
CA LEU A 222 -16.57 -1.15 13.96
C LEU A 222 -17.26 -1.23 15.33
N LYS A 223 -18.07 -0.22 15.68
CA LYS A 223 -18.84 -0.20 16.94
C LYS A 223 -19.72 -1.46 17.09
N ASN A 224 -20.40 -1.87 16.02
CA ASN A 224 -21.25 -3.06 16.05
C ASN A 224 -20.44 -4.36 16.24
N ILE A 225 -19.24 -4.44 15.65
CA ILE A 225 -18.32 -5.57 15.84
C ILE A 225 -17.87 -5.65 17.29
N ILE A 226 -17.39 -4.53 17.85
CA ILE A 226 -16.92 -4.46 19.24
C ILE A 226 -18.03 -4.84 20.22
N GLN A 227 -19.25 -4.31 20.01
CA GLN A 227 -20.40 -4.67 20.83
C GLN A 227 -20.71 -6.17 20.76
N LYS A 228 -20.54 -6.80 19.58
CA LYS A 228 -20.76 -8.24 19.41
C LYS A 228 -19.66 -9.09 20.07
N ILE A 229 -18.41 -8.60 20.11
CA ILE A 229 -17.28 -9.27 20.77
C ILE A 229 -17.39 -9.12 22.30
N GLY A 230 -17.81 -7.96 22.80
CA GLY A 230 -18.15 -7.78 24.21
C GLY A 230 -16.97 -7.76 25.20
N VAL A 231 -15.77 -7.38 24.74
CA VAL A 231 -14.60 -7.15 25.61
C VAL A 231 -13.98 -5.77 25.36
N PRO A 232 -13.20 -5.22 26.30
CA PRO A 232 -12.38 -4.03 26.07
C PRO A 232 -11.37 -4.27 24.95
N ILE A 233 -11.37 -3.42 23.92
CA ILE A 233 -10.46 -3.53 22.77
C ILE A 233 -9.84 -2.16 22.45
N GLN A 234 -8.57 -2.19 22.03
CA GLN A 234 -7.91 -1.08 21.34
C GLN A 234 -7.62 -1.47 19.89
N ILE A 235 -8.01 -0.64 18.92
CA ILE A 235 -7.95 -0.93 17.49
C ILE A 235 -7.09 0.11 16.80
N PHE A 236 -6.10 -0.34 16.05
CA PHE A 236 -5.21 0.46 15.23
C PHE A 236 -5.47 0.15 13.76
N ILE A 237 -5.69 1.20 12.98
CA ILE A 237 -6.19 1.11 11.61
C ILE A 237 -5.23 1.86 10.68
N ALA A 238 -4.43 1.13 9.92
CA ALA A 238 -3.59 1.70 8.89
C ALA A 238 -4.43 2.08 7.66
N THR A 239 -4.53 3.37 7.36
CA THR A 239 -5.45 3.88 6.31
C THR A 239 -4.81 3.96 4.92
N GLY A 240 -3.51 3.66 4.80
CA GLY A 240 -2.75 3.82 3.57
C GLY A 240 -1.49 2.96 3.52
N ASN A 241 -0.49 3.42 2.76
CA ASN A 241 0.76 2.69 2.51
C ASN A 241 1.95 3.24 3.31
N SER A 242 1.73 3.60 4.57
CA SER A 242 2.73 4.16 5.49
C SER A 242 3.41 3.09 6.34
N ILE A 243 4.26 3.51 7.29
CA ILE A 243 4.90 2.63 8.29
C ILE A 243 3.89 1.87 9.18
N TYR A 244 2.64 2.33 9.22
CA TYR A 244 1.56 1.67 9.96
C TYR A 244 1.01 0.46 9.22
N ARG A 245 1.23 0.33 7.91
CA ARG A 245 0.70 -0.80 7.13
C ARG A 245 1.51 -2.07 7.41
N LYS A 246 0.84 -3.12 7.88
CA LYS A 246 1.46 -4.45 8.06
C LYS A 246 2.07 -4.92 6.74
N PRO A 247 3.26 -5.55 6.73
CA PRO A 247 3.99 -6.07 7.90
C PRO A 247 4.87 -5.09 8.67
N ALA A 248 4.93 -3.82 8.28
CA ALA A 248 5.67 -2.83 9.05
C ALA A 248 5.11 -2.66 10.47
N ILE A 249 5.98 -2.31 11.42
CA ILE A 249 5.68 -2.39 12.85
C ILE A 249 5.07 -1.10 13.43
N GLY A 250 4.77 -0.10 12.61
CA GLY A 250 4.38 1.23 13.11
C GLY A 250 3.16 1.22 14.01
N MET A 251 2.16 0.38 13.75
CA MET A 251 0.99 0.27 14.64
C MET A 251 1.37 -0.33 16.00
N TRP A 252 2.31 -1.28 16.04
CA TRP A 252 2.80 -1.86 17.29
C TRP A 252 3.64 -0.86 18.09
N GLN A 253 4.50 -0.08 17.43
CA GLN A 253 5.24 1.00 18.09
C GLN A 253 4.27 2.01 18.75
N LYS A 254 3.19 2.36 18.04
CA LYS A 254 2.15 3.23 18.62
C LYS A 254 1.38 2.58 19.78
N LEU A 255 1.20 1.26 19.74
CA LEU A 255 0.69 0.52 20.89
C LEU A 255 1.65 0.61 22.08
N GLU A 256 2.95 0.39 21.88
CA GLU A 256 3.96 0.47 22.95
C GLU A 256 3.96 1.88 23.60
N GLU A 257 3.93 2.95 22.80
CA GLU A 257 3.79 4.34 23.29
C GLU A 257 2.54 4.50 24.16
N LYS A 258 1.39 3.99 23.71
CA LYS A 258 0.12 4.10 24.45
C LYS A 258 0.02 3.15 25.65
N ASN A 259 0.86 2.13 25.71
CA ASN A 259 0.92 1.18 26.81
C ASN A 259 1.89 1.65 27.90
N ALA A 260 2.78 2.60 27.59
CA ALA A 260 3.69 3.20 28.53
C ALA A 260 2.97 3.77 29.78
N PRO A 261 3.60 3.68 30.96
CA PRO A 261 4.95 3.17 31.22
C PRO A 261 5.05 1.64 31.33
N THR A 262 3.96 0.89 31.09
CA THR A 262 3.98 -0.58 31.20
C THR A 262 4.58 -1.20 29.93
N PRO A 263 5.78 -1.81 29.99
CA PRO A 263 6.37 -2.47 28.83
C PRO A 263 5.56 -3.72 28.45
N ILE A 264 5.52 -4.04 27.16
CA ILE A 264 4.87 -5.25 26.65
C ILE A 264 5.90 -6.37 26.61
N ASP A 265 5.58 -7.46 27.30
CA ASP A 265 6.32 -8.73 27.27
C ASP A 265 5.93 -9.49 26.00
N LYS A 266 6.83 -9.47 25.00
CA LYS A 266 6.61 -10.09 23.69
C LYS A 266 6.64 -11.62 23.75
N ASP A 267 7.36 -12.22 24.70
CA ASP A 267 7.46 -13.67 24.85
C ASP A 267 6.15 -14.29 25.36
N ASN A 268 5.42 -13.52 26.17
CA ASN A 268 4.09 -13.85 26.67
C ASN A 268 2.95 -13.13 25.93
N SER A 269 3.25 -12.53 24.77
CA SER A 269 2.28 -11.94 23.86
C SER A 269 2.24 -12.73 22.55
N PHE A 270 1.19 -12.52 21.75
CA PHE A 270 1.05 -13.19 20.46
C PHE A 270 0.23 -12.37 19.47
N TYR A 271 0.39 -12.71 18.18
CA TYR A 271 -0.40 -12.16 17.09
C TYR A 271 -1.19 -13.26 16.38
N VAL A 272 -2.45 -13.00 16.06
CA VAL A 272 -3.32 -13.90 15.28
C VAL A 272 -3.75 -13.23 13.99
N GLY A 273 -3.58 -13.89 12.86
CA GLY A 273 -3.96 -13.34 11.56
C GLY A 273 -4.11 -14.38 10.46
N ASP A 274 -4.93 -14.11 9.45
CA ASP A 274 -5.18 -15.03 8.33
C ASP A 274 -4.26 -14.81 7.13
N ALA A 275 -3.62 -13.62 7.03
CA ALA A 275 -2.58 -13.36 6.03
C ALA A 275 -1.27 -14.05 6.43
N ALA A 276 -1.28 -15.37 6.34
CA ALA A 276 -0.28 -16.26 6.91
C ALA A 276 0.57 -16.99 5.87
N GLY A 277 0.40 -16.69 4.58
CA GLY A 277 1.16 -17.32 3.49
C GLY A 277 0.94 -18.80 3.29
N ARG A 278 -0.20 -19.33 3.72
CA ARG A 278 -0.50 -20.75 3.59
C ARG A 278 -0.58 -21.15 2.12
N THR A 279 -0.03 -22.32 1.79
CA THR A 279 0.01 -22.83 0.40
C THR A 279 -1.36 -23.30 -0.06
N LYS A 280 -1.57 -23.43 -1.38
CA LYS A 280 -2.83 -23.97 -1.92
C LYS A 280 -3.15 -25.33 -1.29
N ASN A 281 -4.42 -25.58 -1.00
CA ASN A 281 -4.92 -26.81 -0.37
C ASN A 281 -4.43 -27.05 1.07
N TRP A 282 -4.06 -25.99 1.81
CA TRP A 282 -3.76 -26.12 3.24
C TRP A 282 -4.94 -26.65 4.08
N ALA A 283 -6.16 -26.53 3.55
CA ALA A 283 -7.35 -27.25 4.01
C ALA A 283 -8.29 -27.54 2.81
N PRO A 284 -9.26 -28.47 2.94
CA PRO A 284 -10.15 -28.86 1.84
C PRO A 284 -10.82 -27.64 1.17
N GLY A 285 -10.60 -27.50 -0.14
CA GLY A 285 -11.16 -26.42 -0.94
C GLY A 285 -10.55 -25.03 -0.73
N LYS A 286 -9.50 -24.88 0.09
CA LYS A 286 -8.86 -23.59 0.35
C LYS A 286 -7.79 -23.24 -0.68
N LYS A 287 -7.86 -22.01 -1.18
CA LYS A 287 -6.81 -21.39 -2.00
C LYS A 287 -5.62 -21.03 -1.12
N LYS A 288 -4.48 -20.73 -1.75
CA LYS A 288 -3.37 -20.09 -1.04
C LYS A 288 -3.83 -18.76 -0.44
N ASP A 289 -3.21 -18.36 0.66
CA ASP A 289 -3.48 -17.04 1.25
C ASP A 289 -3.13 -15.93 0.25
N HIS A 290 -3.85 -14.82 0.35
CA HIS A 290 -3.68 -13.68 -0.54
C HIS A 290 -2.47 -12.80 -0.17
N SER A 291 -1.93 -12.99 1.02
CA SER A 291 -0.89 -12.18 1.65
C SER A 291 -0.21 -12.98 2.78
N LEU A 292 0.94 -12.49 3.21
CA LEU A 292 1.76 -12.91 4.35
C LEU A 292 1.88 -11.82 5.44
N ALA A 293 1.18 -10.69 5.29
CA ALA A 293 1.37 -9.49 6.11
C ALA A 293 1.29 -9.75 7.62
N ASP A 294 0.42 -10.65 8.07
CA ASP A 294 0.21 -10.92 9.49
C ASP A 294 1.35 -11.75 10.09
N ARG A 295 1.76 -12.81 9.39
CA ARG A 295 2.90 -13.62 9.81
C ARG A 295 4.19 -12.81 9.79
N LEU A 296 4.38 -11.99 8.76
CA LEU A 296 5.57 -11.15 8.62
C LEU A 296 5.61 -10.03 9.68
N LEU A 297 4.46 -9.46 10.06
CA LEU A 297 4.38 -8.54 11.21
C LEU A 297 4.88 -9.23 12.49
N ALA A 298 4.37 -10.43 12.78
CA ALA A 298 4.79 -11.18 13.96
C ALA A 298 6.29 -11.51 13.93
N LEU A 299 6.85 -11.87 12.77
CA LEU A 299 8.28 -12.12 12.59
C LEU A 299 9.16 -10.86 12.75
N ASN A 300 8.66 -9.69 12.33
CA ASN A 300 9.34 -8.42 12.55
C ASN A 300 9.37 -8.06 14.04
N LEU A 301 8.32 -8.40 14.77
CA LEU A 301 8.18 -8.10 16.20
C LEU A 301 8.81 -9.15 17.12
N GLY A 302 9.09 -10.35 16.61
CA GLY A 302 9.51 -11.49 17.44
C GLY A 302 8.36 -12.08 18.26
N LEU A 303 7.11 -11.95 17.80
CA LEU A 303 5.93 -12.49 18.50
C LEU A 303 5.62 -13.93 18.09
N LYS A 304 5.04 -14.70 19.02
CA LYS A 304 4.36 -15.94 18.67
C LYS A 304 3.20 -15.63 17.71
N PHE A 305 3.08 -16.43 16.65
CA PHE A 305 2.06 -16.25 15.62
C PHE A 305 1.13 -17.46 15.53
N TYR A 306 -0.16 -17.21 15.37
CA TYR A 306 -1.16 -18.23 15.10
C TYR A 306 -2.07 -17.82 13.94
N THR A 307 -2.57 -18.79 13.17
CA THR A 307 -3.74 -18.54 12.31
C THR A 307 -5.04 -18.60 13.10
N PRO A 308 -6.17 -18.09 12.58
CA PRO A 308 -7.46 -18.18 13.27
C PRO A 308 -7.86 -19.64 13.57
N GLU A 309 -7.57 -20.56 12.67
CA GLU A 309 -7.84 -21.99 12.83
C GLU A 309 -7.00 -22.61 13.96
N GLU A 310 -5.71 -22.28 14.03
CA GLU A 310 -4.83 -22.73 15.10
C GLU A 310 -5.31 -22.18 16.45
N HIS A 311 -5.61 -20.88 16.50
CA HIS A 311 -5.95 -20.18 17.74
C HIS A 311 -7.36 -20.50 18.29
N PHE A 312 -8.39 -20.46 17.44
CA PHE A 312 -9.79 -20.64 17.87
C PHE A 312 -10.25 -22.09 17.80
N ARG A 313 -9.66 -22.91 16.93
CA ARG A 313 -10.13 -24.29 16.67
C ARG A 313 -9.12 -25.36 17.08
N GLY A 314 -7.93 -24.99 17.54
CA GLY A 314 -6.89 -25.95 17.96
C GLY A 314 -6.35 -26.79 16.80
N HIS A 315 -6.47 -26.31 15.56
CA HIS A 315 -5.91 -27.02 14.41
C HIS A 315 -4.37 -27.02 14.45
N LYS A 316 -3.77 -28.02 13.81
CA LYS A 316 -2.32 -28.04 13.58
C LYS A 316 -1.91 -26.96 12.60
N GLN A 317 -0.65 -26.54 12.68
CA GLN A 317 -0.10 -25.55 11.77
C GLN A 317 -0.16 -26.03 10.31
N ALA A 318 -0.70 -25.16 9.46
CA ALA A 318 -0.76 -25.37 8.03
C ALA A 318 0.59 -25.05 7.34
N PRO A 319 0.94 -25.71 6.23
CA PRO A 319 2.14 -25.37 5.46
C PRO A 319 2.04 -23.94 4.89
N PHE A 320 3.13 -23.19 4.98
CA PHE A 320 3.25 -21.83 4.47
C PHE A 320 4.62 -21.61 3.81
N GLN A 321 4.74 -20.58 2.98
CA GLN A 321 5.97 -20.24 2.28
C GLN A 321 6.36 -18.78 2.56
N LEU A 322 7.55 -18.55 3.10
CA LEU A 322 8.10 -17.22 3.32
C LEU A 322 8.60 -16.59 2.00
N PRO A 323 8.73 -15.25 1.93
CA PRO A 323 9.31 -14.58 0.76
C PRO A 323 10.73 -15.09 0.47
N ALA A 324 11.11 -15.13 -0.81
CA ALA A 324 12.45 -15.58 -1.23
C ALA A 324 13.55 -14.65 -0.71
N PHE A 325 13.29 -13.34 -0.67
CA PHE A 325 14.20 -12.37 -0.06
C PHE A 325 13.97 -12.27 1.46
N ASN A 326 15.01 -12.57 2.23
CA ASN A 326 15.03 -12.37 3.67
C ASN A 326 15.85 -11.11 4.02
N PRO A 327 15.21 -10.02 4.47
CA PRO A 327 15.88 -8.76 4.78
C PRO A 327 16.85 -8.84 5.98
N LYS A 328 16.78 -9.90 6.79
CA LYS A 328 17.76 -10.15 7.88
C LYS A 328 19.06 -10.76 7.36
N ASN A 329 19.04 -11.38 6.19
CA ASN A 329 20.19 -12.04 5.57
C ASN A 329 20.71 -11.20 4.42
N LEU A 330 21.19 -9.99 4.73
CA LEU A 330 21.79 -9.12 3.73
C LEU A 330 23.17 -9.67 3.33
N PRO A 331 23.58 -9.53 2.05
CA PRO A 331 24.92 -9.89 1.66
C PRO A 331 25.93 -9.02 2.40
N ASP A 332 26.76 -9.64 3.23
CA ASP A 332 28.00 -9.04 3.72
C ASP A 332 29.12 -9.50 2.78
N GLY A 333 29.70 -8.55 2.03
CA GLY A 333 30.73 -8.90 1.05
C GLY A 333 31.26 -7.71 0.28
N GLU A 334 32.24 -7.99 -0.58
CA GLU A 334 32.80 -7.01 -1.50
C GLU A 334 31.76 -6.58 -2.54
N ILE A 335 31.82 -5.30 -2.92
CA ILE A 335 30.89 -4.71 -3.89
C ILE A 335 31.08 -5.34 -5.28
N CYS A 336 32.31 -5.66 -5.64
CA CYS A 336 32.69 -6.41 -6.84
C CYS A 336 34.05 -7.07 -6.59
N SER A 337 34.32 -8.19 -7.24
CA SER A 337 35.58 -8.94 -7.10
C SER A 337 36.49 -8.71 -8.31
N GLY A 338 37.80 -8.53 -8.07
CA GLY A 338 38.84 -8.65 -9.11
C GLY A 338 38.98 -7.48 -10.09
N THR A 339 38.34 -6.33 -9.85
CA THR A 339 38.44 -5.14 -10.70
C THR A 339 38.29 -3.85 -9.90
N SER A 340 38.92 -2.77 -10.38
CA SER A 340 38.81 -1.45 -9.79
C SER A 340 37.47 -0.81 -10.14
N ILE A 341 36.77 -0.23 -9.16
CA ILE A 341 35.49 0.44 -9.40
C ILE A 341 35.69 1.67 -10.31
N THR A 342 36.80 2.38 -10.17
CA THR A 342 37.10 3.63 -10.87
C THR A 342 38.34 3.48 -11.75
N SER A 343 38.48 4.34 -12.75
CA SER A 343 39.66 4.48 -13.59
C SER A 343 40.24 5.89 -13.47
N SER A 344 41.56 6.03 -13.58
CA SER A 344 42.22 7.33 -13.76
C SER A 344 42.09 7.85 -15.19
N ASP A 345 41.92 6.96 -16.16
CA ASP A 345 41.70 7.30 -17.55
C ASP A 345 40.24 7.67 -17.80
N GLN A 346 40.01 8.49 -18.83
CA GLN A 346 38.65 8.83 -19.24
C GLN A 346 37.89 7.58 -19.65
N GLU A 347 36.71 7.37 -19.08
CA GLU A 347 35.86 6.24 -19.41
C GLU A 347 34.36 6.56 -19.31
N VAL A 348 33.55 5.65 -19.81
CA VAL A 348 32.10 5.65 -19.62
C VAL A 348 31.69 4.40 -18.85
N ILE A 349 30.92 4.59 -17.78
CA ILE A 349 30.28 3.50 -17.04
C ILE A 349 28.79 3.48 -17.37
N LEU A 350 28.30 2.37 -17.93
CA LEU A 350 26.86 2.13 -18.10
C LEU A 350 26.34 1.27 -16.95
N MET A 351 25.47 1.83 -16.12
CA MET A 351 24.78 1.07 -15.09
C MET A 351 23.65 0.25 -15.71
N VAL A 352 23.49 -1.01 -15.29
CA VAL A 352 22.42 -1.91 -15.72
C VAL A 352 21.74 -2.52 -14.50
N GLY A 353 20.41 -2.41 -14.45
CA GLY A 353 19.62 -3.00 -13.37
C GLY A 353 18.23 -2.37 -13.24
N CYS A 354 17.29 -3.11 -12.67
CA CYS A 354 15.90 -2.64 -12.51
C CYS A 354 15.78 -1.43 -11.56
N PRO A 355 14.71 -0.63 -11.62
CA PRO A 355 14.44 0.38 -10.60
C PRO A 355 14.41 -0.25 -9.20
N GLY A 356 14.96 0.46 -8.20
CA GLY A 356 15.11 -0.07 -6.84
C GLY A 356 16.34 -0.98 -6.64
N SER A 357 17.10 -1.32 -7.68
CA SER A 357 18.27 -2.22 -7.54
C SER A 357 19.48 -1.64 -6.79
N GLY A 358 19.49 -0.34 -6.48
CA GLY A 358 20.60 0.33 -5.77
C GLY A 358 21.58 1.13 -6.65
N LYS A 359 21.39 1.19 -7.98
CA LYS A 359 22.28 1.91 -8.91
C LYS A 359 22.61 3.34 -8.46
N SER A 360 21.61 4.19 -8.24
CA SER A 360 21.84 5.58 -7.85
C SER A 360 22.57 5.72 -6.51
N HIS A 361 22.36 4.77 -5.59
CA HIS A 361 23.13 4.71 -4.34
C HIS A 361 24.59 4.33 -4.62
N PHE A 362 24.83 3.33 -5.46
CA PHE A 362 26.19 2.95 -5.86
C PHE A 362 26.91 4.13 -6.55
N VAL A 363 26.27 4.76 -7.54
CA VAL A 363 26.82 5.91 -8.27
C VAL A 363 27.18 7.05 -7.31
N LYS A 364 26.27 7.40 -6.39
CA LYS A 364 26.50 8.46 -5.41
C LYS A 364 27.67 8.17 -4.46
N ASN A 365 27.90 6.92 -4.09
CA ASN A 365 28.89 6.59 -3.06
C ASN A 365 30.25 6.18 -3.62
N TYR A 366 30.31 5.64 -4.85
CA TYR A 366 31.54 5.10 -5.42
C TYR A 366 31.98 5.80 -6.72
N LEU A 367 31.07 6.49 -7.42
CA LEU A 367 31.34 7.19 -8.67
C LEU A 367 31.01 8.69 -8.55
N ASN A 368 31.16 9.27 -7.37
CA ASN A 368 30.80 10.67 -7.07
C ASN A 368 31.59 11.73 -7.85
N HIS A 369 32.73 11.37 -8.42
CA HIS A 369 33.60 12.20 -9.26
C HIS A 369 33.34 12.02 -10.76
N TYR A 370 32.43 11.10 -11.13
CA TYR A 370 31.96 10.95 -12.51
C TYR A 370 30.79 11.89 -12.75
N GLU A 371 30.67 12.35 -13.99
CA GLU A 371 29.48 13.08 -14.41
C GLU A 371 28.29 12.13 -14.55
N CYS A 372 27.29 12.32 -13.71
CA CYS A 372 26.11 11.47 -13.68
C CYS A 372 25.05 11.92 -14.70
N ILE A 373 24.67 11.00 -15.58
CA ILE A 373 23.59 11.16 -16.55
C ILE A 373 22.43 10.29 -16.13
N ASN A 374 21.34 10.96 -15.73
CA ASN A 374 20.13 10.30 -15.30
C ASN A 374 18.92 10.80 -16.10
N ARG A 375 18.19 9.87 -16.72
CA ARG A 375 17.02 10.18 -17.55
C ARG A 375 15.85 10.72 -16.74
N ASP A 376 15.72 10.34 -15.48
CA ASP A 376 14.64 10.86 -14.62
C ASP A 376 14.81 12.36 -14.39
N THR A 377 16.05 12.85 -14.34
CA THR A 377 16.37 14.29 -14.24
C THR A 377 16.31 15.00 -15.60
N LEU A 378 16.81 14.37 -16.67
CA LEU A 378 16.93 15.01 -17.99
C LEU A 378 15.66 14.88 -18.86
N GLY A 379 14.77 13.93 -18.54
CA GLY A 379 13.47 13.70 -19.17
C GLY A 379 13.48 12.79 -20.41
N SER A 380 14.51 12.85 -21.28
CA SER A 380 14.54 12.04 -22.51
C SER A 380 15.90 11.40 -22.78
N TRP A 381 15.89 10.23 -23.45
CA TRP A 381 17.13 9.53 -23.81
C TRP A 381 18.00 10.36 -24.76
N LYS A 382 17.40 11.18 -25.63
CA LYS A 382 18.13 12.08 -26.54
C LYS A 382 18.92 13.12 -25.75
N LYS A 383 18.31 13.70 -24.71
CA LYS A 383 19.00 14.64 -23.81
C LYS A 383 20.13 13.97 -23.03
N CYS A 384 19.96 12.72 -22.61
CA CYS A 384 21.03 11.93 -21.98
C CYS A 384 22.22 11.77 -22.94
N VAL A 385 21.97 11.38 -24.19
CA VAL A 385 23.00 11.22 -25.23
C VAL A 385 23.72 12.55 -25.50
N SER A 386 22.99 13.65 -25.70
CA SER A 386 23.61 14.97 -25.93
C SER A 386 24.44 15.44 -24.75
N MET A 387 23.99 15.20 -23.51
CA MET A 387 24.76 15.55 -22.31
C MET A 387 26.02 14.71 -22.17
N MET A 388 25.94 13.41 -22.51
CA MET A 388 27.09 12.51 -22.52
C MET A 388 28.15 12.95 -23.51
N GLU A 389 27.73 13.25 -24.74
CA GLU A 389 28.64 13.72 -25.79
C GLU A 389 29.37 15.00 -25.36
N ARG A 390 28.66 15.94 -24.71
CA ARG A 390 29.27 17.14 -24.13
C ARG A 390 30.35 16.79 -23.11
N TYR A 391 30.02 16.01 -22.07
CA TYR A 391 31.00 15.66 -21.03
C TYR A 391 32.20 14.88 -21.56
N ILE A 392 31.98 13.98 -22.52
CA ILE A 392 33.07 13.23 -23.14
C ILE A 392 33.99 14.16 -23.94
N SER A 393 33.43 15.12 -24.68
CA SER A 393 34.22 16.12 -25.42
C SER A 393 35.05 17.03 -24.49
N GLU A 394 34.55 17.27 -23.27
CA GLU A 394 35.25 17.98 -22.19
C GLU A 394 36.31 17.11 -21.47
N LYS A 395 36.60 15.89 -21.96
CA LYS A 395 37.52 14.91 -21.37
C LYS A 395 37.14 14.44 -19.95
N ARG A 396 35.85 14.46 -19.62
CA ARG A 396 35.33 14.02 -18.31
C ARG A 396 34.85 12.56 -18.37
N SER A 397 35.04 11.81 -17.30
CA SER A 397 34.48 10.47 -17.15
C SER A 397 32.99 10.56 -16.81
N VAL A 398 32.19 9.67 -17.40
CA VAL A 398 30.73 9.74 -17.35
C VAL A 398 30.15 8.45 -16.82
N VAL A 399 29.11 8.55 -15.98
CA VAL A 399 28.29 7.41 -15.58
C VAL A 399 26.85 7.63 -16.01
N VAL A 400 26.27 6.63 -16.69
CA VAL A 400 24.86 6.65 -17.11
C VAL A 400 24.03 5.85 -16.11
N ASP A 401 23.42 6.54 -15.14
CA ASP A 401 22.54 5.98 -14.12
C ASP A 401 21.10 5.84 -14.64
N ASN A 402 20.92 4.91 -15.58
CA ASN A 402 19.62 4.51 -16.11
C ASN A 402 19.41 3.00 -15.91
N THR A 403 18.24 2.48 -16.26
CA THR A 403 17.98 1.03 -16.16
C THR A 403 18.72 0.21 -17.21
N ASN A 404 18.87 0.76 -18.42
CA ASN A 404 19.58 0.18 -19.56
C ASN A 404 19.29 -1.32 -19.80
N PRO A 405 18.01 -1.73 -19.92
CA PRO A 405 17.61 -3.13 -19.81
C PRO A 405 17.98 -3.97 -21.04
N ASP A 406 18.07 -3.38 -22.23
CA ASP A 406 18.23 -4.09 -23.51
C ASP A 406 19.41 -3.52 -24.35
N PRO A 407 19.91 -4.28 -25.34
CA PRO A 407 21.04 -3.85 -26.17
C PRO A 407 20.78 -2.55 -26.92
N VAL A 408 19.55 -2.36 -27.44
CA VAL A 408 19.18 -1.14 -28.18
C VAL A 408 19.31 0.11 -27.30
N SER A 409 18.97 0.00 -26.02
CA SER A 409 19.10 1.09 -25.06
C SER A 409 20.57 1.38 -24.71
N ARG A 410 21.40 0.35 -24.57
CA ARG A 410 22.83 0.47 -24.27
C ARG A 410 23.63 1.02 -25.46
N GLN A 411 23.30 0.55 -26.66
CA GLN A 411 23.97 0.92 -27.92
C GLN A 411 24.02 2.44 -28.15
N ARG A 412 22.94 3.16 -27.76
CA ARG A 412 22.86 4.63 -27.86
C ARG A 412 24.00 5.36 -27.18
N TYR A 413 24.56 4.79 -26.11
CA TYR A 413 25.67 5.39 -25.37
C TYR A 413 27.02 4.83 -25.85
N ILE A 414 27.06 3.54 -26.19
CA ILE A 414 28.26 2.88 -26.73
C ILE A 414 28.71 3.57 -28.02
N GLU A 415 27.80 3.90 -28.94
CA GLU A 415 28.12 4.55 -30.22
C GLU A 415 28.78 5.92 -30.02
N ILE A 416 28.33 6.68 -29.03
CA ILE A 416 28.92 7.98 -28.68
C ILE A 416 30.32 7.79 -28.12
N ALA A 417 30.52 6.87 -27.18
CA ALA A 417 31.83 6.60 -26.61
C ALA A 417 32.84 6.14 -27.68
N LYS A 418 32.40 5.26 -28.60
CA LYS A 418 33.20 4.81 -29.75
C LYS A 418 33.63 5.96 -30.66
N LYS A 419 32.73 6.91 -30.97
CA LYS A 419 33.05 8.09 -31.79
C LYS A 419 34.22 8.90 -31.21
N TYR A 420 34.31 8.98 -29.88
CA TYR A 420 35.37 9.70 -29.18
C TYR A 420 36.52 8.79 -28.71
N ARG A 421 36.50 7.50 -29.07
CA ARG A 421 37.49 6.49 -28.67
C ARG A 421 37.66 6.36 -27.15
N VAL A 422 36.56 6.52 -26.42
CA VAL A 422 36.52 6.36 -24.95
C VAL A 422 36.01 4.95 -24.61
N PRO A 423 36.70 4.20 -23.73
CA PRO A 423 36.26 2.86 -23.33
C PRO A 423 34.95 2.91 -22.55
N VAL A 424 34.16 1.84 -22.69
CA VAL A 424 32.89 1.68 -21.98
C VAL A 424 32.95 0.43 -21.11
N ARG A 425 32.71 0.57 -19.80
CA ARG A 425 32.46 -0.57 -18.90
C ARG A 425 30.98 -0.69 -18.56
N CYS A 426 30.49 -1.91 -18.41
CA CYS A 426 29.10 -2.20 -18.06
C CYS A 426 29.02 -2.69 -16.62
N PHE A 427 28.28 -1.98 -15.76
CA PHE A 427 28.14 -2.30 -14.35
C PHE A 427 26.75 -2.86 -14.08
N VAL A 428 26.65 -4.16 -13.81
CA VAL A 428 25.40 -4.90 -13.67
C VAL A 428 25.07 -5.14 -12.21
N MET A 429 23.96 -4.58 -11.72
CA MET A 429 23.48 -4.87 -10.37
C MET A 429 22.97 -6.32 -10.28
N THR A 430 23.51 -7.11 -9.35
CA THR A 430 23.09 -8.51 -9.09
C THR A 430 21.83 -8.61 -8.21
N THR A 431 21.33 -7.46 -7.73
CA THR A 431 20.13 -7.34 -6.89
C THR A 431 18.93 -8.05 -7.50
N THR A 432 18.33 -8.99 -6.76
CA THR A 432 17.13 -9.71 -7.19
C THR A 432 15.91 -8.78 -7.26
N ILE A 433 14.87 -9.20 -7.98
CA ILE A 433 13.63 -8.42 -8.11
C ILE A 433 12.94 -8.19 -6.75
N ASP A 434 12.93 -9.19 -5.88
CA ASP A 434 12.29 -9.09 -4.56
C ASP A 434 13.06 -8.15 -3.63
N HIS A 435 14.40 -8.19 -3.71
CA HIS A 435 15.26 -7.24 -3.02
C HIS A 435 15.07 -5.81 -3.56
N ALA A 436 14.97 -5.64 -4.88
CA ALA A 436 14.72 -4.32 -5.47
C ALA A 436 13.37 -3.73 -5.06
N LYS A 437 12.31 -4.56 -4.99
CA LYS A 437 10.99 -4.15 -4.46
C LYS A 437 11.06 -3.78 -2.99
N HIS A 438 11.78 -4.55 -2.18
CA HIS A 438 11.99 -4.25 -0.76
C HIS A 438 12.72 -2.91 -0.60
N ASN A 439 13.80 -2.71 -1.33
CA ASN A 439 14.57 -1.47 -1.30
C ASN A 439 13.73 -0.27 -1.77
N ASN A 440 12.90 -0.45 -2.79
CA ASN A 440 11.93 0.57 -3.21
C ASN A 440 10.95 0.91 -2.07
N LYS A 441 10.40 -0.10 -1.40
CA LYS A 441 9.49 0.10 -0.28
C LYS A 441 10.16 0.80 0.90
N PHE A 442 11.40 0.44 1.21
CA PHE A 442 12.21 1.11 2.21
C PHE A 442 12.36 2.60 1.89
N ARG A 443 12.73 2.95 0.65
CA ARG A 443 12.84 4.35 0.22
C ARG A 443 11.52 5.11 0.30
N GLU A 444 10.40 4.48 -0.06
CA GLU A 444 9.06 5.09 0.13
C GLU A 444 8.78 5.46 1.61
N LEU A 445 9.37 4.73 2.55
CA LEU A 445 9.15 4.95 3.99
C LEU A 445 10.16 5.94 4.60
N THR A 446 11.37 6.05 4.04
CA THR A 446 12.47 6.79 4.68
C THR A 446 12.92 8.05 3.93
N ASP A 447 12.65 8.15 2.63
CA ASP A 447 13.11 9.24 1.77
C ASP A 447 11.92 10.06 1.24
N PRO A 448 11.63 11.23 1.83
CA PRO A 448 10.54 12.10 1.39
C PRO A 448 10.68 12.60 -0.05
N SER A 449 11.89 12.57 -0.62
CA SER A 449 12.15 12.95 -2.01
C SER A 449 11.96 11.79 -2.99
N HIS A 450 11.76 10.57 -2.48
CA HIS A 450 11.61 9.39 -3.32
C HIS A 450 10.28 9.42 -4.09
N VAL A 451 10.39 9.48 -5.41
CA VAL A 451 9.23 9.33 -6.29
C VAL A 451 8.79 7.88 -6.29
N LYS A 452 7.52 7.66 -5.91
CA LYS A 452 6.92 6.32 -5.84
C LYS A 452 7.04 5.56 -7.17
N ILE A 453 7.77 4.44 -7.15
CA ILE A 453 7.89 3.54 -8.30
C ILE A 453 6.89 2.38 -8.13
N SER A 454 6.00 2.20 -9.09
CA SER A 454 5.06 1.08 -9.04
C SER A 454 5.77 -0.25 -9.29
N GLU A 455 5.34 -1.31 -8.61
CA GLU A 455 5.86 -2.67 -8.85
C GLU A 455 5.66 -3.12 -10.31
N LEU A 456 4.62 -2.63 -11.00
CA LEU A 456 4.41 -2.91 -12.42
C LEU A 456 5.58 -2.42 -13.28
N LEU A 457 6.16 -1.26 -12.96
CA LEU A 457 7.33 -0.73 -13.67
C LEU A 457 8.58 -1.56 -13.38
N ILE A 458 8.77 -2.02 -12.14
CA ILE A 458 9.88 -2.91 -11.77
C ILE A 458 9.76 -4.23 -12.54
N ASN A 459 8.58 -4.86 -12.51
CA ASN A 459 8.31 -6.11 -13.24
C ASN A 459 8.49 -5.93 -14.76
N PHE A 460 8.02 -4.81 -15.32
CA PHE A 460 8.21 -4.50 -16.73
C PHE A 460 9.69 -4.33 -17.09
N SER A 461 10.47 -3.65 -16.26
CA SER A 461 11.91 -3.50 -16.45
C SER A 461 12.64 -4.84 -16.45
N VAL A 462 12.25 -5.76 -15.58
CA VAL A 462 12.85 -7.11 -15.52
C VAL A 462 12.43 -7.95 -16.72
N LYS A 463 11.18 -7.83 -17.18
CA LYS A 463 10.70 -8.55 -18.38
C LYS A 463 11.48 -8.17 -19.64
N ASN A 464 11.89 -6.91 -19.76
CA ASN A 464 12.65 -6.43 -20.92
C ASN A 464 14.17 -6.58 -20.76
N TYR A 465 14.63 -7.11 -19.62
CA TYR A 465 16.06 -7.27 -19.37
C TYR A 465 16.66 -8.33 -20.30
N GLN A 466 17.75 -7.96 -20.95
CA GLN A 466 18.63 -8.86 -21.68
C GLN A 466 20.05 -8.67 -21.12
N PRO A 467 20.71 -9.76 -20.67
CA PRO A 467 22.06 -9.70 -20.13
C PRO A 467 23.02 -8.98 -21.09
N PRO A 468 23.88 -8.07 -20.59
CA PRO A 468 24.90 -7.46 -21.43
C PRO A 468 25.95 -8.49 -21.84
N SER A 469 26.56 -8.29 -23.01
CA SER A 469 27.65 -9.13 -23.52
C SER A 469 28.81 -8.29 -24.06
N LEU A 470 30.02 -8.84 -24.06
CA LEU A 470 31.21 -8.17 -24.62
C LEU A 470 31.08 -7.88 -26.12
N HIS A 471 30.18 -8.58 -26.83
CA HIS A 471 29.85 -8.30 -28.23
C HIS A 471 29.15 -6.95 -28.44
N GLU A 472 28.70 -6.28 -27.38
CA GLU A 472 28.20 -4.91 -27.40
C GLU A 472 29.35 -3.87 -27.27
N ASP A 473 30.61 -4.30 -27.40
CA ASP A 473 31.81 -3.46 -27.34
C ASP A 473 32.06 -2.83 -25.96
N PHE A 474 31.69 -3.56 -24.91
CA PHE A 474 32.17 -3.26 -23.56
C PHE A 474 33.62 -3.71 -23.41
N LEU A 475 34.44 -2.85 -22.77
CA LEU A 475 35.78 -3.22 -22.32
C LEU A 475 35.70 -4.32 -21.25
N GLU A 476 34.73 -4.20 -20.34
CA GLU A 476 34.53 -5.11 -19.21
C GLU A 476 33.06 -5.08 -18.78
N ILE A 477 32.57 -6.21 -18.27
CA ILE A 477 31.28 -6.32 -17.58
C ILE A 477 31.55 -6.65 -16.12
N VAL A 478 31.20 -5.70 -15.23
CA VAL A 478 31.40 -5.81 -13.79
C VAL A 478 30.07 -6.12 -13.12
N HIS A 479 30.02 -7.21 -12.35
CA HIS A 479 28.86 -7.56 -11.56
C HIS A 479 28.97 -6.95 -10.17
N LEU A 480 27.97 -6.15 -9.80
CA LEU A 480 27.92 -5.40 -8.55
C LEU A 480 26.96 -6.06 -7.56
N ASN A 481 27.51 -6.46 -6.42
CA ASN A 481 26.74 -6.92 -5.27
C ASN A 481 26.00 -5.75 -4.60
N PHE A 482 24.80 -6.03 -4.10
CA PHE A 482 24.09 -5.07 -3.27
C PHE A 482 24.70 -5.06 -1.87
N VAL A 483 25.43 -4.00 -1.56
CA VAL A 483 26.00 -3.76 -0.22
C VAL A 483 25.34 -2.52 0.38
N PRO A 484 24.40 -2.67 1.33
CA PRO A 484 23.70 -1.53 1.90
C PRO A 484 24.62 -0.69 2.79
N LYS A 485 24.46 0.64 2.72
CA LYS A 485 25.05 1.58 3.68
C LYS A 485 23.93 2.41 4.32
N PHE A 486 23.83 2.33 5.64
CA PHE A 486 22.83 3.05 6.43
C PHE A 486 23.50 4.18 7.20
N GLN A 487 22.87 5.36 7.21
CA GLN A 487 23.37 6.51 7.97
C GLN A 487 22.95 6.45 9.44
N ARG A 488 21.83 5.78 9.75
CA ARG A 488 21.26 5.68 11.09
C ARG A 488 20.97 4.22 11.41
N GLU A 489 21.18 3.82 12.67
CA GLU A 489 20.88 2.44 13.09
C GLU A 489 19.38 2.11 12.92
N LYS A 490 18.50 3.07 13.18
CA LYS A 490 17.04 2.91 12.93
C LYS A 490 16.70 2.58 11.48
N ASP A 491 17.49 3.09 10.52
CA ASP A 491 17.30 2.78 9.10
C ASP A 491 17.74 1.35 8.80
N ARG A 492 18.84 0.88 9.41
CA ARG A 492 19.29 -0.51 9.32
C ARG A 492 18.26 -1.46 9.93
N GLU A 493 17.77 -1.17 11.13
CA GLU A 493 16.73 -1.94 11.81
C GLU A 493 15.47 -2.05 10.95
N LEU A 494 14.99 -0.93 10.40
CA LEU A 494 13.83 -0.93 9.51
C LEU A 494 14.10 -1.71 8.21
N TYR A 495 15.29 -1.59 7.63
CA TYR A 495 15.65 -2.32 6.42
C TYR A 495 15.66 -3.83 6.65
N GLN A 496 16.08 -4.27 7.84
CA GLN A 496 16.10 -5.69 8.23
C GLN A 496 14.71 -6.27 8.52
N MET A 497 13.65 -5.46 8.44
CA MET A 497 12.26 -5.90 8.54
C MET A 497 11.70 -6.33 7.18
N TYR A 498 10.75 -7.25 7.20
CA TYR A 498 9.86 -7.49 6.08
C TYR A 498 8.96 -6.26 5.90
N LEU A 499 9.02 -5.63 4.73
CA LEU A 499 8.23 -4.43 4.41
C LEU A 499 7.15 -4.68 3.35
N LEU A 500 7.20 -5.83 2.68
CA LEU A 500 6.28 -6.25 1.63
C LEU A 500 5.35 -7.35 2.15
N GLU A 501 4.12 -7.36 1.64
CA GLU A 501 3.07 -8.26 2.10
C GLU A 501 3.17 -9.70 1.56
N GLY A 502 4.12 -10.00 0.67
CA GLY A 502 4.32 -11.34 0.10
C GLY A 502 3.49 -11.62 -1.15
#